data_AF-A0A7C6KKM1-F1
#
_entry.id   AF-A0A7C6KKM1-F1
#
_cell.length_a   1.000
_cell.length_b   1.000
_cell.length_c   1.000
_cell.angle_alpha   90.00
_cell.angle_beta   90.00
_cell.angle_gamma   90.00
#
_symmetry.space_group_name_H-M   'P 1'
#
loop_
_entity.id
_entity.type
_entity.pdbx_description
1 polymer ?
#
loop_
_entity_poly.entity_id
_entity_poly.type
_entity_poly.pdbx_seq_one_letter_code
_entity_poly.pdbx_strand_id
1 'polypeptide(L)'
;MRRFKFRLERVLRLREQEEEVEKQQLVLLFRQLQAAMEYAASCRRALNELERRFSETLRGEGRELSLGELVVFRARQEQLRREYRRAEGEVASWRERVAAQRERLLEAAKRREVLRRLRSRALEEYRMEWNREEQRVLDEVASVWHFRQQGLG
;
A
#
# COMPACT_ATOMS: atom_id res chain seq x y z
N MET A 1 -18.02 -24.27 -29.03
CA MET A 1 -17.25 -24.41 -27.77
C MET A 1 -17.90 -23.58 -26.68
N ARG A 2 -18.18 -24.17 -25.52
CA ARG A 2 -18.56 -23.37 -24.33
C ARG A 2 -17.32 -22.57 -23.89
N ARG A 3 -17.50 -21.36 -23.39
CA ARG A 3 -16.42 -20.56 -22.81
C ARG A 3 -16.40 -20.79 -21.30
N PHE A 4 -15.21 -20.84 -20.69
CA PHE A 4 -15.08 -20.89 -19.24
C PHE A 4 -15.81 -19.70 -18.59
N LYS A 5 -16.60 -19.98 -17.55
CA LYS A 5 -17.32 -18.96 -16.77
C LYS A 5 -17.10 -19.22 -15.29
N PHE A 6 -16.38 -18.33 -14.63
CA PHE A 6 -16.21 -18.40 -13.19
C PHE A 6 -17.42 -17.78 -12.48
N ARG A 7 -18.10 -18.57 -11.63
CA ARG A 7 -19.34 -18.14 -10.95
C ARG A 7 -19.15 -16.91 -10.05
N LEU A 8 -17.94 -16.70 -9.52
CA LEU A 8 -17.62 -15.61 -8.60
C LEU A 8 -16.85 -14.47 -9.26
N GLU A 9 -16.86 -14.35 -10.59
CA GLU A 9 -16.11 -13.31 -11.33
C GLU A 9 -16.50 -11.88 -10.89
N ARG A 10 -17.78 -11.65 -10.57
CA ARG A 10 -18.23 -10.33 -10.07
C ARG A 10 -17.67 -10.04 -8.68
N VAL A 11 -17.61 -11.05 -7.81
CA VAL A 11 -17.07 -10.90 -6.46
C VAL A 11 -15.56 -10.69 -6.50
N LEU A 12 -14.85 -11.40 -7.39
CA LEU A 12 -13.41 -11.20 -7.60
C LEU A 12 -13.10 -9.76 -8.01
N ARG A 13 -13.83 -9.23 -9.00
CA ARG A 13 -13.69 -7.83 -9.43
C ARG A 13 -13.97 -6.82 -8.31
N LEU A 14 -14.97 -7.08 -7.48
CA LEU A 14 -15.23 -6.24 -6.31
C LEU A 14 -14.04 -6.26 -5.34
N ARG A 15 -13.44 -7.42 -5.05
CA ARG A 15 -12.26 -7.51 -4.18
C ARG A 15 -11.02 -6.86 -4.78
N GLU A 16 -10.86 -6.90 -6.09
CA GLU A 16 -9.80 -6.17 -6.79
C GLU A 16 -9.96 -4.65 -6.63
N GLN A 17 -11.20 -4.15 -6.76
CA GLN A 17 -11.51 -2.74 -6.54
C GLN A 17 -11.29 -2.32 -5.08
N GLU A 18 -11.73 -3.14 -4.12
CA GLU A 18 -11.48 -2.88 -2.69
C GLU A 18 -9.99 -2.76 -2.40
N GLU A 19 -9.17 -3.71 -2.88
CA GLU A 19 -7.71 -3.63 -2.69
C GLU A 19 -7.12 -2.36 -3.32
N GLU A 20 -7.60 -1.96 -4.49
CA GLU A 20 -7.12 -0.75 -5.16
C GLU A 20 -7.48 0.52 -4.38
N VAL A 21 -8.68 0.59 -3.80
CA VAL A 21 -9.07 1.69 -2.90
C VAL A 21 -8.13 1.74 -1.69
N GLU A 22 -7.84 0.61 -1.04
CA GLU A 22 -6.94 0.58 0.11
C GLU A 22 -5.50 1.00 -0.25
N LYS A 23 -5.02 0.70 -1.47
CA LYS A 23 -3.73 1.19 -1.99
C LYS A 23 -3.72 2.68 -2.19
N GLN A 24 -4.75 3.23 -2.83
CA GLN A 24 -4.87 4.68 -3.06
C GLN A 24 -4.87 5.43 -1.73
N GLN A 25 -5.60 4.92 -0.75
CA GLN A 25 -5.63 5.51 0.58
C GLN A 25 -4.27 5.45 1.29
N LEU A 26 -3.54 4.34 1.14
CA LEU A 26 -2.19 4.22 1.67
C LEU A 26 -1.24 5.27 1.05
N VAL A 27 -1.33 5.51 -0.26
CA VAL A 27 -0.54 6.56 -0.95
C VAL A 27 -0.85 7.94 -0.38
N LEU A 28 -2.12 8.26 -0.16
CA LEU A 28 -2.52 9.54 0.43
C LEU A 28 -1.96 9.71 1.84
N LEU A 29 -2.04 8.67 2.68
CA LEU A 29 -1.48 8.71 4.03
C LEU A 29 0.05 8.85 4.04
N PHE A 30 0.75 8.22 3.09
CA PHE A 30 2.20 8.40 2.94
C PHE A 30 2.58 9.84 2.61
N ARG A 31 1.82 10.50 1.72
CA ARG A 31 2.05 11.92 1.40
C ARG A 31 1.87 12.80 2.64
N GLN A 32 0.84 12.54 3.44
CA GLN A 32 0.61 13.29 4.69
C GLN A 32 1.71 13.04 5.72
N LEU A 33 2.16 11.79 5.87
CA LEU A 33 3.28 11.44 6.74
C LEU A 33 4.56 12.15 6.31
N GLN A 34 4.86 12.16 5.00
CA GLN A 34 6.04 12.81 4.47
C GLN A 34 6.00 14.32 4.72
N ALA A 35 4.87 14.98 4.44
CA ALA A 35 4.70 16.41 4.71
C ALA A 35 4.89 16.74 6.21
N ALA A 36 4.33 15.92 7.10
CA ALA A 36 4.51 16.09 8.54
C ALA A 36 5.98 15.91 8.97
N MET A 37 6.69 14.94 8.39
CA MET A 37 8.12 14.72 8.65
C MET A 37 8.98 15.88 8.17
N GLU A 38 8.69 16.44 6.99
CA GLU A 38 9.38 17.61 6.44
C GLU A 38 9.16 18.84 7.33
N TYR A 39 7.94 19.05 7.84
CA TYR A 39 7.63 20.13 8.77
C TYR A 39 8.32 19.97 10.14
N ALA A 40 8.33 18.76 10.69
CA ALA A 40 9.08 18.47 11.92
C ALA A 40 10.58 18.76 11.73
N ALA A 41 11.14 18.35 10.58
CA ALA A 41 12.53 18.62 10.22
C ALA A 41 12.82 20.12 10.04
N SER A 42 11.90 20.91 9.47
CA SER A 42 12.06 22.36 9.39
C SER A 42 12.04 23.02 10.77
N CYS A 43 11.15 22.60 11.67
CA CYS A 43 11.10 23.11 13.05
C CYS A 43 12.40 22.81 13.80
N ARG A 44 12.93 21.58 13.65
CA ARG A 44 14.22 21.18 14.24
C ARG A 44 15.39 22.00 13.70
N ARG A 45 15.43 22.23 12.38
CA ARG A 45 16.46 23.08 11.77
C ARG A 45 16.39 24.52 12.28
N ALA A 46 15.19 25.08 12.40
CA ALA A 46 15.00 26.42 12.95
C ALA A 46 15.46 26.51 14.41
N LEU A 47 15.19 25.48 15.22
CA LEU A 47 15.67 25.41 16.59
C LEU A 47 17.21 25.38 16.66
N ASN A 48 17.85 24.49 15.89
CA ASN A 48 19.30 24.38 15.86
C ASN A 48 19.97 25.67 15.39
N GLU A 49 19.40 26.32 14.37
CA GLU A 49 19.91 27.59 13.85
C GLU A 49 19.78 28.71 14.88
N LEU A 50 18.67 28.76 15.61
CA LEU A 50 18.48 29.70 16.72
C LEU A 50 19.54 29.48 17.81
N GLU A 51 19.75 28.24 18.24
CA GLU A 51 20.75 27.88 19.26
C GLU A 51 22.18 28.16 18.80
N ARG A 52 22.49 27.94 17.52
CA ARG A 52 23.78 28.26 16.90
C ARG A 52 24.04 29.78 16.92
N ARG A 53 23.10 30.59 16.41
CA ARG A 53 23.23 32.05 16.38
C ARG A 53 23.41 32.63 17.78
N PHE A 54 22.69 32.10 18.76
CA PHE A 54 22.84 32.53 20.15
C PHE A 54 24.21 32.18 20.72
N SER A 55 24.70 30.97 20.45
CA SER A 55 26.05 30.54 20.85
C SER A 55 27.14 31.39 20.21
N GLU A 56 26.98 31.77 18.94
CA GLU A 56 27.88 32.67 18.22
C GLU A 56 27.85 34.08 18.80
N THR A 57 26.66 34.60 19.13
CA THR A 57 26.50 35.92 19.76
C THR A 57 27.18 35.97 21.14
N LEU A 58 27.15 34.86 21.90
CA LEU A 58 27.85 34.76 23.18
C LEU A 58 29.38 34.65 23.04
N ARG A 59 29.88 34.12 21.93
CA ARG A 59 31.33 33.92 21.68
C ARG A 59 31.98 35.12 20.98
N GLY A 60 31.22 35.85 20.17
CA GLY A 60 31.68 37.05 19.47
C GLY A 60 31.74 38.26 20.41
N GLU A 61 32.96 38.73 20.68
CA GLU A 61 33.25 40.07 21.22
C GLU A 61 32.67 40.45 22.58
N GLY A 62 32.80 39.61 23.62
CA GLY A 62 32.63 40.05 25.02
C GLY A 62 31.32 40.81 25.32
N ARG A 63 30.29 40.62 24.48
CA ARG A 63 29.07 41.42 24.49
C ARG A 63 28.20 40.88 25.60
N GLU A 64 27.92 41.75 26.57
CA GLU A 64 26.88 41.48 27.55
C GLU A 64 25.52 41.53 26.86
N LEU A 65 24.82 40.39 26.86
CA LEU A 65 23.44 40.34 26.42
C LEU A 65 22.58 41.05 27.45
N SER A 66 21.73 41.96 26.99
CA SER A 66 20.70 42.54 27.84
C SER A 66 19.72 41.46 28.31
N LEU A 67 19.12 41.67 29.48
CA LEU A 67 18.04 40.81 29.98
C LEU A 67 16.90 40.69 28.95
N GLY A 68 16.60 41.75 28.21
CA GLY A 68 15.58 41.75 27.16
C GLY A 68 15.90 40.79 26.02
N GLU A 69 17.14 40.79 25.52
CA GLU A 69 17.58 39.88 24.45
C GLU A 69 17.51 38.41 24.91
N LEU A 70 17.90 38.12 26.15
CA LEU A 70 17.80 36.78 26.74
C LEU A 70 16.35 36.30 26.85
N VAL A 71 15.44 37.18 27.27
CA VAL A 71 14.00 36.87 27.37
C VAL A 71 13.41 36.58 25.99
N VAL A 72 13.72 37.40 24.99
CA VAL A 72 13.24 37.21 23.60
C VAL A 72 13.77 35.90 23.03
N PHE A 73 15.05 35.61 23.22
CA PHE A 73 15.65 34.35 22.77
C PHE A 73 14.95 33.14 23.39
N ARG A 74 14.78 33.14 24.72
CA ARG A 74 14.14 32.04 25.44
C ARG A 74 12.70 31.84 25.00
N ALA A 75 11.93 32.93 24.86
CA ALA A 75 10.55 32.86 24.38
C ALA A 75 10.47 32.23 22.98
N ARG A 76 11.35 32.63 22.06
CA ARG A 76 11.40 32.07 20.71
C ARG A 76 11.82 30.59 20.71
N GLN A 77 12.80 30.24 21.54
CA GLN A 77 13.25 28.85 21.68
C GLN A 77 12.14 27.96 22.24
N GLU A 78 11.42 28.41 23.27
CA GLU A 78 10.29 27.68 23.83
C GLU A 78 9.15 27.52 22.82
N GLN A 79 8.85 28.56 22.02
CA GLN A 79 7.88 28.46 20.95
C GLN A 79 8.27 27.38 19.93
N LEU A 80 9.50 27.42 19.41
CA LEU A 80 9.99 26.44 18.43
C LEU A 80 10.02 25.01 19.00
N ARG A 81 10.35 24.84 20.30
CA ARG A 81 10.27 23.53 20.98
C ARG A 81 8.84 23.02 21.04
N ARG A 82 7.86 23.88 21.32
CA ARG A 82 6.43 23.50 21.33
C ARG A 82 5.96 23.12 19.93
N GLU A 83 6.33 23.91 18.92
CA GLU A 83 6.02 23.61 17.51
C GLU A 83 6.63 22.27 17.07
N TYR A 84 7.91 22.03 17.37
CA TYR A 84 8.58 20.77 17.06
C TYR A 84 7.91 19.58 17.74
N ARG A 85 7.59 19.66 19.04
CA ARG A 85 6.89 18.58 19.76
C ARG A 85 5.52 18.28 19.18
N ARG A 86 4.77 19.32 18.76
CA ARG A 86 3.48 19.14 18.09
C ARG A 86 3.66 18.42 16.75
N ALA A 87 4.63 18.86 15.94
CA ALA A 87 4.94 18.23 14.67
C ALA A 87 5.38 16.77 14.83
N GLU A 88 6.18 16.43 15.85
CA GLU A 88 6.53 15.05 16.17
C GLU A 88 5.31 14.21 16.57
N GLY A 89 4.39 14.78 17.34
CA GLY A 89 3.11 14.13 17.68
C GLY A 89 2.26 13.85 16.43
N GLU A 90 2.21 14.78 15.49
CA GLU A 90 1.52 14.57 14.21
C GLU A 90 2.18 13.47 13.38
N VAL A 91 3.52 13.46 13.30
CA VAL A 91 4.27 12.38 12.63
C VAL A 91 3.95 11.02 13.25
N ALA A 92 3.91 10.91 14.58
CA ALA A 92 3.53 9.67 15.26
C ALA A 92 2.10 9.24 14.90
N SER A 93 1.14 10.16 14.93
CA SER A 93 -0.25 9.87 14.54
C SER A 93 -0.36 9.41 13.08
N TRP A 94 0.35 10.04 12.16
CA TRP A 94 0.37 9.61 10.75
C TRP A 94 1.02 8.24 10.57
N ARG A 95 2.07 7.91 11.32
CA ARG A 95 2.68 6.57 11.30
C ARG A 95 1.70 5.50 11.75
N GLU A 96 0.94 5.75 12.82
CA GLU A 96 -0.11 4.84 13.28
C GLU A 96 -1.19 4.62 12.22
N ARG A 97 -1.65 5.70 11.57
CA ARG A 97 -2.63 5.63 10.48
C ARG A 97 -2.10 4.83 9.28
N VAL A 98 -0.84 5.05 8.89
CA VAL A 98 -0.18 4.29 7.81
C VAL A 98 -0.08 2.81 8.19
N ALA A 99 0.29 2.49 9.43
CA ALA A 99 0.37 1.10 9.90
C ALA A 99 -1.00 0.42 9.85
N ALA A 100 -2.05 1.07 10.38
CA ALA A 100 -3.41 0.55 10.32
C ALA A 100 -3.91 0.34 8.88
N GLN A 101 -3.58 1.28 7.98
CA GLN A 101 -3.95 1.18 6.57
C GLN A 101 -3.20 0.05 5.85
N ARG A 102 -1.95 -0.22 6.20
CA ARG A 102 -1.19 -1.37 5.68
C ARG A 102 -1.87 -2.68 6.05
N GLU A 103 -2.36 -2.83 7.29
CA GLU A 103 -3.08 -4.03 7.71
C GLU A 103 -4.38 -4.22 6.90
N ARG A 104 -5.15 -3.15 6.67
CA ARG A 104 -6.36 -3.20 5.84
C ARG A 104 -6.06 -3.63 4.40
N LEU A 105 -5.00 -3.08 3.81
CA LEU A 105 -4.55 -3.49 2.47
C LEU A 105 -4.14 -4.97 2.45
N LEU A 106 -3.47 -5.45 3.50
CA LEU A 106 -3.05 -6.85 3.63
C LEU A 106 -4.27 -7.78 3.72
N GLU A 107 -5.29 -7.39 4.47
CA GLU A 107 -6.56 -8.12 4.52
C GLU A 107 -7.29 -8.13 3.18
N ALA A 108 -7.39 -6.99 2.50
CA ALA A 108 -8.01 -6.90 1.18
C ALA A 108 -7.30 -7.80 0.16
N ALA A 109 -5.97 -7.77 0.15
CA ALA A 109 -5.14 -8.62 -0.69
C ALA A 109 -5.35 -10.11 -0.39
N LYS A 110 -5.44 -10.51 0.89
CA LYS A 110 -5.76 -11.89 1.29
C LYS A 110 -7.14 -12.32 0.76
N ARG A 111 -8.17 -11.47 0.93
CA ARG A 111 -9.54 -11.76 0.46
C ARG A 111 -9.59 -11.93 -1.06
N ARG A 112 -8.89 -11.07 -1.81
CA ARG A 112 -8.74 -11.22 -3.28
C ARG A 112 -8.02 -12.53 -3.62
N GLU A 113 -6.94 -12.84 -2.92
CA GLU A 113 -6.10 -14.00 -3.21
C GLU A 113 -6.87 -15.33 -3.10
N VAL A 114 -7.77 -15.46 -2.12
CA VAL A 114 -8.63 -16.64 -2.00
C VAL A 114 -9.46 -16.84 -3.27
N LEU A 115 -10.12 -15.79 -3.77
CA LEU A 115 -10.95 -15.87 -4.97
C LEU A 115 -10.12 -16.13 -6.23
N ARG A 116 -8.92 -15.55 -6.31
CA ARG A 116 -7.99 -15.81 -7.42
C ARG A 116 -7.61 -17.28 -7.49
N ARG A 117 -7.28 -17.90 -6.35
CA ARG A 117 -6.96 -19.33 -6.27
C ARG A 117 -8.15 -20.22 -6.63
N LEU A 118 -9.36 -19.87 -6.17
CA LEU A 118 -10.59 -20.59 -6.54
C LEU A 118 -10.85 -20.52 -8.05
N ARG A 119 -10.66 -19.36 -8.68
CA ARG A 119 -10.78 -19.20 -10.12
C ARG A 119 -9.77 -20.06 -10.88
N SER A 120 -8.52 -20.09 -10.43
CA SER A 120 -7.48 -20.91 -11.06
C SER A 120 -7.81 -22.40 -11.00
N ARG A 121 -8.27 -22.91 -9.85
CA ARG A 121 -8.71 -24.31 -9.71
C ARG A 121 -9.91 -24.64 -10.61
N ALA A 122 -10.93 -23.77 -10.61
CA ALA A 122 -12.09 -23.98 -11.47
C ALA A 122 -11.74 -23.98 -12.97
N LEU A 123 -10.74 -23.17 -13.37
CA LEU A 123 -10.24 -23.15 -14.74
C LEU A 123 -9.48 -24.45 -15.09
N GLU A 124 -8.72 -24.99 -14.15
CA GLU A 124 -8.01 -26.25 -14.30
C GLU A 124 -8.99 -27.43 -14.44
N GLU A 125 -10.00 -27.51 -13.57
CA GLU A 125 -11.09 -28.50 -13.65
C GLU A 125 -11.82 -28.42 -15.00
N TYR A 126 -12.19 -27.22 -15.44
CA TYR A 126 -12.81 -26.99 -16.73
C TYR A 126 -11.96 -27.50 -17.90
N ARG A 127 -10.64 -27.30 -17.86
CA ARG A 127 -9.71 -27.81 -18.88
C ARG A 127 -9.62 -29.33 -18.87
N MET A 128 -9.59 -29.95 -17.68
CA MET A 128 -9.57 -31.40 -17.56
C MET A 128 -10.86 -32.03 -18.12
N GLU A 129 -12.02 -31.47 -17.79
CA GLU A 129 -13.30 -31.92 -18.33
C GLU A 129 -13.37 -31.76 -19.84
N TRP A 130 -12.94 -30.61 -20.36
CA TRP A 130 -12.87 -30.35 -21.80
C TRP A 130 -12.01 -31.39 -22.52
N ASN A 131 -10.79 -31.63 -22.03
CA ASN A 131 -9.87 -32.60 -22.65
C ASN A 131 -10.44 -34.03 -22.62
N ARG A 132 -11.17 -34.41 -21.55
CA ARG A 132 -11.83 -35.71 -21.47
C ARG A 132 -12.98 -35.84 -22.47
N GLU A 133 -13.74 -34.77 -22.68
CA GLU A 133 -14.85 -34.75 -23.63
C GLU A 133 -14.33 -34.79 -25.08
N GLU A 134 -13.25 -34.05 -25.37
CA GLU A 134 -12.56 -34.07 -26.65
C GLU A 134 -11.97 -35.45 -26.97
N GLN A 135 -11.30 -36.09 -25.99
CA GLN A 135 -10.78 -37.44 -26.16
C GLN A 135 -11.89 -38.46 -26.46
N ARG A 136 -13.03 -38.40 -25.76
CA ARG A 136 -14.17 -39.29 -26.04
C ARG A 136 -14.68 -39.13 -27.46
N VAL A 137 -14.81 -37.90 -27.94
CA VAL A 137 -15.25 -37.64 -29.33
C VAL A 137 -14.25 -38.21 -30.34
N LEU A 138 -12.94 -38.09 -30.08
CA LEU A 138 -11.91 -38.68 -30.95
C LEU A 138 -11.98 -40.21 -30.97
N ASP A 139 -12.13 -40.84 -29.81
CA ASP A 139 -12.23 -42.30 -29.67
C ASP A 139 -13.49 -42.84 -30.38
N GLU A 140 -14.62 -42.13 -30.28
CA GLU A 140 -15.85 -42.47 -31.00
C GLU A 140 -15.67 -42.36 -32.52
N VAL A 141 -15.07 -41.28 -33.02
CA VAL A 141 -14.80 -41.09 -34.45
C VAL A 141 -13.85 -42.16 -34.99
N ALA A 142 -12.79 -42.48 -34.24
CA ALA A 142 -11.84 -43.54 -34.59
C ALA A 142 -12.53 -44.91 -34.66
N SER A 143 -13.41 -45.22 -33.69
CA SER A 143 -14.19 -46.46 -33.66
C SER A 143 -15.10 -46.57 -34.90
N VAL A 144 -15.85 -45.52 -35.23
CA VAL A 144 -16.73 -45.49 -36.42
C VAL A 144 -15.93 -45.68 -37.71
N TRP A 145 -14.76 -45.03 -37.83
CA TRP A 145 -13.88 -45.20 -38.98
C TRP A 145 -13.38 -46.64 -39.13
N HIS A 146 -12.94 -47.24 -38.02
CA HIS A 146 -12.46 -48.61 -38.01
C HIS A 146 -13.56 -49.61 -38.41
N PHE A 147 -14.78 -49.45 -37.87
CA PHE A 147 -15.93 -50.30 -38.27
C PHE A 147 -16.29 -50.16 -39.75
N ARG A 148 -16.17 -48.95 -40.33
CA ARG A 148 -16.40 -48.76 -41.77
C ARG A 148 -15.33 -49.42 -42.65
N GLN A 149 -14.07 -49.46 -42.20
CA GLN A 149 -13.00 -50.16 -42.93
C GLN A 149 -13.13 -51.68 -42.85
N GLN A 150 -13.63 -52.24 -41.74
CA GLN A 150 -13.83 -53.68 -41.60
C GLN A 150 -15.11 -54.22 -42.27
N GLY A 151 -16.13 -53.38 -42.48
CA GLY A 151 -17.37 -53.75 -43.20
C GLY A 151 -17.32 -53.63 -44.72
N LEU A 152 -16.15 -53.31 -45.30
CA LEU A 152 -15.90 -53.19 -46.74
C LEU A 152 -15.00 -54.31 -47.30
N GLY A 153 -14.80 -55.40 -46.55
CA GLY A 153 -14.18 -56.65 -47.03
C GLY A 153 -15.24 -57.73 -47.25
#